data_AF-A0A9D1QDL9-F1
#
_entry.id   AF-A0A9D1QDL9-F1
#
_cell.length_a   1.000
_cell.length_b   1.000
_cell.length_c   1.000
_cell.angle_alpha   90.00
_cell.angle_beta   90.00
_cell.angle_gamma   90.00
#
_symmetry.space_group_name_H-M   'P 1'
#
loop_
_entity.id
_entity.type
_entity.pdbx_description
1 polymer ?
#
loop_
_entity_poly.entity_id
_entity_poly.type
_entity_poly.pdbx_seq_one_letter_code
_entity_poly.pdbx_strand_id
1 'polypeptide(L)'
;MTTIPIYGADGNALTENGTGLKFINITTLGVINNNALVYSIKNPLSIIYNTTSPQDWYSNTDTHNNSLWLPSRKTNYDPCPSGWRLPSEEIWFDFLTNDKFPYYSQGVQQESSTGYYATNGRLYAQLTWFPISGCRPSISGLVSECGKTCYYWTATPLDNNSKYFALTFNKANIGEGGHRAGGLSVRCVQE
;
A
#
# COMPACT_ATOMS: atom_id res chain seq x y z
N MET A 1 -5.81 19.75 0.65
CA MET A 1 -6.13 18.32 0.80
C MET A 1 -7.00 18.18 2.03
N THR A 2 -8.26 17.83 1.86
CA THR A 2 -9.17 17.50 2.97
C THR A 2 -8.88 16.04 3.36
N THR A 3 -8.32 15.83 4.54
CA THR A 3 -8.14 14.49 5.11
C THR A 3 -9.50 13.94 5.50
N ILE A 4 -9.77 12.69 5.12
CA ILE A 4 -10.98 11.99 5.57
C ILE A 4 -10.71 11.49 6.99
N PRO A 5 -11.57 11.84 7.98
CA PRO A 5 -11.37 11.39 9.36
C PRO A 5 -11.51 9.86 9.47
N ILE A 6 -10.64 9.25 10.25
CA ILE A 6 -10.71 7.83 10.64
C ILE A 6 -11.54 7.75 11.92
N TYR A 7 -12.36 6.73 12.12
CA TYR A 7 -13.19 6.58 13.33
C TYR A 7 -12.82 5.31 14.11
N GLY A 8 -12.94 5.38 15.43
CA GLY A 8 -12.77 4.25 16.34
C GLY A 8 -14.02 3.37 16.41
N ALA A 9 -13.91 2.23 17.10
CA ALA A 9 -15.06 1.34 17.33
C ALA A 9 -16.17 1.99 18.17
N ASP A 10 -15.83 3.05 18.90
CA ASP A 10 -16.72 3.90 19.68
C ASP A 10 -17.42 5.00 18.83
N GLY A 11 -17.12 5.06 17.52
CA GLY A 11 -17.67 6.06 16.60
C GLY A 11 -17.02 7.44 16.71
N ASN A 12 -15.97 7.60 17.52
CA ASN A 12 -15.26 8.87 17.66
C ASN A 12 -14.16 9.01 16.60
N ALA A 13 -13.94 10.23 16.11
CA ALA A 13 -12.87 10.50 15.16
C ALA A 13 -11.50 10.26 15.83
N LEU A 14 -10.73 9.35 15.26
CA LEU A 14 -9.33 9.13 15.58
C LEU A 14 -8.51 10.28 14.99
N THR A 15 -7.75 10.93 15.84
CA THR A 15 -6.76 11.91 15.42
C THR A 15 -5.51 11.18 14.91
N GLU A 16 -5.13 11.47 13.67
CA GLU A 16 -3.83 11.10 13.14
C GLU A 16 -2.73 11.75 14.00
N ASN A 17 -1.76 10.94 14.44
CA ASN A 17 -0.71 11.31 15.39
C ASN A 17 -1.19 11.70 16.81
N GLY A 18 -2.39 11.26 17.22
CA GLY A 18 -2.96 11.52 18.55
C GLY A 18 -3.33 10.26 19.33
N THR A 19 -4.55 10.20 19.89
CA THR A 19 -5.07 9.02 20.61
C THR A 19 -5.45 7.86 19.68
N GLY A 20 -5.46 8.10 18.36
CA GLY A 20 -5.79 7.13 17.33
C GLY A 20 -4.57 6.52 16.63
N LEU A 21 -4.52 6.67 15.30
CA LEU A 21 -3.43 6.16 14.48
C LEU A 21 -2.15 6.96 14.75
N LYS A 22 -1.09 6.29 15.22
CA LYS A 22 0.20 6.93 15.55
C LYS A 22 1.20 6.75 14.42
N PHE A 23 1.95 7.80 14.10
CA PHE A 23 3.10 7.69 13.19
C PHE A 23 4.36 7.68 14.01
N ILE A 24 5.09 6.57 13.94
CA ILE A 24 6.28 6.36 14.76
C ILE A 24 7.46 6.19 13.83
N ASN A 25 8.46 7.07 13.97
CA ASN A 25 9.71 6.90 13.24
C ASN A 25 10.39 5.62 13.73
N ILE A 26 10.95 4.83 12.83
CA ILE A 26 11.63 3.58 13.17
C ILE A 26 12.76 3.76 14.19
N THR A 27 13.38 4.93 14.27
CA THR A 27 14.46 5.23 15.23
C THR A 27 13.97 5.45 16.67
N THR A 28 12.65 5.48 16.90
CA THR A 28 12.07 5.64 18.24
C THR A 28 12.46 4.48 19.16
N LEU A 29 12.91 4.80 20.37
CA LEU A 29 13.27 3.80 21.39
C LEU A 29 12.11 2.81 21.62
N GLY A 30 12.42 1.51 21.53
CA GLY A 30 11.44 0.43 21.68
C GLY A 30 10.89 -0.12 20.35
N VAL A 31 11.02 0.59 19.23
CA VAL A 31 10.68 0.04 17.90
C VAL A 31 11.78 -0.92 17.40
N ILE A 32 13.03 -0.54 17.60
CA ILE A 32 14.22 -1.21 17.04
C ILE A 32 14.87 -2.27 17.95
N ASN A 33 14.29 -2.56 19.12
CA ASN A 33 14.81 -3.60 20.02
C ASN A 33 14.51 -5.01 19.47
N ASN A 34 15.35 -5.47 18.53
CA ASN A 34 15.41 -6.81 17.89
C ASN A 34 14.50 -7.09 16.66
N ASN A 35 13.74 -6.10 16.19
CA ASN A 35 13.02 -5.99 14.91
C ASN A 35 11.72 -5.19 15.14
N ALA A 36 11.31 -4.39 14.17
CA ALA A 36 10.09 -3.58 14.30
C ALA A 36 8.80 -4.41 14.30
N LEU A 37 8.87 -5.69 13.94
CA LEU A 37 7.72 -6.60 13.90
C LEU A 37 7.12 -6.85 15.29
N VAL A 38 7.93 -7.05 16.33
CA VAL A 38 7.40 -7.21 17.70
C VAL A 38 6.68 -5.95 18.16
N TYR A 39 7.20 -4.78 17.78
CA TYR A 39 6.56 -3.50 18.09
C TYR A 39 5.22 -3.36 17.37
N SER A 40 5.13 -3.69 16.07
CA SER A 40 3.89 -3.56 15.29
C SER A 40 2.78 -4.48 15.81
N ILE A 41 3.12 -5.70 16.25
CA ILE A 41 2.17 -6.63 16.86
C ILE A 41 1.61 -6.06 18.17
N LYS A 42 2.44 -5.44 19.01
CA LYS A 42 2.01 -4.84 20.28
C LYS A 42 1.28 -3.51 20.11
N ASN A 43 1.44 -2.85 18.97
CA ASN A 43 0.92 -1.52 18.69
C ASN A 43 0.19 -1.48 17.34
N PRO A 44 -0.93 -2.20 17.17
CA PRO A 44 -1.62 -2.35 15.87
C PRO A 44 -2.14 -1.04 15.27
N LEU A 45 -2.24 0.03 16.07
CA LEU A 45 -2.62 1.38 15.62
C LEU A 45 -1.41 2.27 15.31
N SER A 46 -0.19 1.70 15.22
CA SER A 46 1.01 2.44 14.86
C SER A 46 1.44 2.14 13.43
N ILE A 47 1.72 3.21 12.68
CA ILE A 47 2.36 3.16 11.38
C ILE A 47 3.83 3.50 11.58
N ILE A 48 4.68 2.53 11.28
CA ILE A 48 6.13 2.67 11.38
C ILE A 48 6.63 3.25 10.06
N TYR A 49 7.24 4.43 10.13
CA TYR A 49 7.79 5.14 8.98
C TYR A 49 9.31 5.31 9.15
N ASN A 50 10.04 5.48 8.05
CA ASN A 50 11.48 5.62 8.05
C ASN A 50 11.94 6.70 7.06
N THR A 51 12.59 7.73 7.60
CA THR A 51 13.08 8.90 6.87
C THR A 51 14.49 8.74 6.33
N THR A 52 15.22 7.70 6.73
CA THR A 52 16.60 7.44 6.32
C THR A 52 16.67 6.24 5.40
N SER A 53 17.64 6.23 4.47
CA SER A 53 17.95 5.04 3.67
C SER A 53 18.14 3.83 4.59
N PRO A 54 17.58 2.64 4.26
CA PRO A 54 16.85 2.27 3.03
C PRO A 54 15.32 2.51 3.05
N GLN A 55 14.81 3.30 3.99
CA GLN A 55 13.36 3.53 4.19
C GLN A 55 12.56 2.23 4.39
N ASP A 56 13.11 1.31 5.19
CA ASP A 56 12.47 0.07 5.61
C ASP A 56 11.77 0.25 6.96
N TRP A 57 10.61 -0.41 7.14
CA TRP A 57 9.85 -0.40 8.39
C TRP A 57 10.32 -1.49 9.35
N TYR A 58 10.95 -2.56 8.84
CA TYR A 58 11.38 -3.72 9.62
C TYR A 58 12.70 -3.48 10.36
N SER A 59 13.62 -2.75 9.73
CA SER A 59 14.98 -2.46 10.19
C SER A 59 15.38 -1.03 9.84
N ASN A 60 16.12 -0.37 10.73
CA ASN A 60 16.70 0.97 10.51
C ASN A 60 18.17 0.92 10.07
N THR A 61 18.66 -0.26 9.69
CA THR A 61 19.97 -0.48 9.10
C THR A 61 19.80 -0.97 7.66
N ASP A 62 20.89 -1.15 6.92
CA ASP A 62 20.83 -1.74 5.57
C ASP A 62 20.44 -3.24 5.57
N THR A 63 20.12 -3.84 6.72
CA THR A 63 19.65 -5.22 6.81
C THR A 63 18.13 -5.29 6.59
N HIS A 64 17.70 -5.74 5.42
CA HIS A 64 16.29 -5.93 5.07
C HIS A 64 15.90 -7.42 5.07
N ASN A 65 14.62 -7.73 5.29
CA ASN A 65 14.10 -9.10 5.23
C ASN A 65 13.26 -9.32 3.96
N ASN A 66 13.80 -10.10 3.01
CA ASN A 66 13.12 -10.44 1.74
C ASN A 66 12.19 -11.64 1.83
N SER A 67 12.09 -12.25 3.03
CA SER A 67 11.27 -13.44 3.28
C SER A 67 10.02 -13.13 4.11
N LEU A 68 9.64 -11.84 4.22
CA LEU A 68 8.40 -11.45 4.89
C LEU A 68 7.21 -12.01 4.13
N TRP A 69 6.99 -11.63 2.88
CA TRP A 69 6.02 -12.24 1.97
C TRP A 69 6.73 -12.57 0.66
N LEU A 70 6.36 -13.70 0.03
CA LEU A 70 7.12 -14.27 -1.08
C LEU A 70 6.29 -14.39 -2.37
N PRO A 71 6.90 -14.23 -3.57
CA PRO A 71 6.19 -14.27 -4.84
C PRO A 71 5.45 -15.59 -5.13
N SER A 72 5.99 -16.71 -4.65
CA SER A 72 5.58 -18.06 -5.04
C SER A 72 4.91 -18.87 -3.93
N ARG A 73 4.85 -18.36 -2.69
CA ARG A 73 4.22 -19.05 -1.56
C ARG A 73 3.82 -18.08 -0.45
N LYS A 74 2.79 -18.44 0.29
CA LYS A 74 2.41 -17.74 1.51
C LYS A 74 3.43 -17.96 2.64
N THR A 75 3.57 -16.95 3.48
CA THR A 75 4.35 -16.98 4.73
C THR A 75 3.46 -16.55 5.89
N ASN A 76 3.97 -16.68 7.12
CA ASN A 76 3.28 -16.17 8.31
C ASN A 76 3.23 -14.63 8.40
N TYR A 77 3.97 -13.90 7.55
CA TYR A 77 3.97 -12.43 7.54
C TYR A 77 3.23 -11.86 6.32
N ASP A 78 2.67 -12.70 5.45
CA ASP A 78 1.81 -12.26 4.36
C ASP A 78 0.48 -11.73 4.94
N PRO A 79 0.10 -10.47 4.67
CA PRO A 79 -1.08 -9.85 5.27
C PRO A 79 -2.41 -10.42 4.76
N CYS A 80 -2.40 -11.27 3.73
CA CYS A 80 -3.60 -11.91 3.21
C CYS A 80 -4.13 -13.01 4.14
N PRO A 81 -5.44 -13.33 4.09
CA PRO A 81 -6.01 -14.44 4.87
C PRO A 81 -5.52 -15.82 4.38
N SER A 82 -5.82 -16.89 5.13
CA SER A 82 -5.51 -18.27 4.72
C SER A 82 -6.18 -18.63 3.39
N GLY A 83 -5.46 -19.32 2.50
CA GLY A 83 -5.89 -19.62 1.13
C GLY A 83 -5.61 -18.49 0.14
N TRP A 84 -5.01 -17.39 0.60
CA TRP A 84 -4.71 -16.20 -0.20
C TRP A 84 -3.31 -15.64 0.14
N ARG A 85 -2.66 -15.03 -0.85
CA ARG A 85 -1.32 -14.44 -0.71
C ARG A 85 -1.21 -13.12 -1.46
N LEU A 86 -0.17 -12.35 -1.16
CA LEU A 86 0.22 -11.23 -2.00
C LEU A 86 0.68 -11.73 -3.39
N PRO A 87 0.25 -11.08 -4.48
CA PRO A 87 0.67 -11.43 -5.83
C PRO A 87 2.12 -11.05 -6.09
N SER A 88 2.82 -11.85 -6.90
CA SER A 88 4.06 -11.42 -7.54
C SER A 88 3.79 -10.30 -8.54
N GLU A 89 4.84 -9.61 -8.99
CA GLU A 89 4.72 -8.62 -10.06
C GLU A 89 4.10 -9.17 -11.36
N GLU A 90 4.36 -10.45 -11.68
CA GLU A 90 3.97 -11.06 -12.96
C GLU A 90 2.45 -11.12 -13.11
N ILE A 91 1.73 -11.34 -12.01
CA ILE A 91 0.27 -11.34 -11.99
C ILE A 91 -0.28 -9.98 -12.42
N TRP A 92 0.46 -8.90 -12.18
CA TRP A 92 0.04 -7.56 -12.56
C TRP A 92 0.32 -7.23 -14.03
N PHE A 93 1.03 -8.07 -14.80
CA PHE A 93 1.28 -7.79 -16.21
C PHE A 93 0.00 -7.77 -17.05
N ASP A 94 -0.98 -8.61 -16.71
CA ASP A 94 -2.31 -8.60 -17.34
C ASP A 94 -3.10 -7.31 -17.08
N PHE A 95 -2.66 -6.49 -16.11
CA PHE A 95 -3.25 -5.20 -15.78
C PHE A 95 -2.64 -4.05 -16.60
N LEU A 96 -1.59 -4.30 -17.38
CA LEU A 96 -0.88 -3.25 -18.12
C LEU A 96 -1.48 -2.99 -19.50
N THR A 97 -2.43 -3.81 -19.96
CA THR A 97 -3.07 -3.63 -21.26
C THR A 97 -4.31 -2.74 -21.16
N ASN A 98 -4.42 -1.78 -22.07
CA ASN A 98 -5.46 -0.73 -22.04
C ASN A 98 -6.88 -1.28 -22.23
N ASP A 99 -7.04 -2.47 -22.81
CA ASP A 99 -8.34 -3.13 -23.03
C ASP A 99 -9.00 -3.61 -21.72
N LYS A 100 -8.23 -3.77 -20.65
CA LYS A 100 -8.72 -4.31 -19.37
C LYS A 100 -9.19 -3.25 -18.38
N PHE A 101 -8.97 -1.97 -18.65
CA PHE A 101 -9.37 -0.88 -17.76
C PHE A 101 -10.24 0.17 -18.44
N PRO A 102 -11.54 -0.11 -18.64
CA PRO A 102 -12.48 0.91 -19.05
C PRO A 102 -12.50 2.08 -18.06
N TYR A 103 -12.44 3.29 -18.60
CA TYR A 103 -12.54 4.53 -17.85
C TYR A 103 -13.98 4.75 -17.43
N TYR A 104 -14.18 5.22 -16.20
CA TYR A 104 -15.49 5.71 -15.80
C TYR A 104 -15.35 7.18 -15.38
N SER A 105 -16.44 7.91 -15.39
CA SER A 105 -16.57 9.18 -14.66
C SER A 105 -18.04 9.33 -14.29
N GLN A 106 -18.31 9.55 -13.00
CA GLN A 106 -19.67 9.58 -12.44
C GLN A 106 -20.47 8.31 -12.75
N GLY A 107 -19.82 7.13 -12.74
CA GLY A 107 -20.47 5.84 -12.99
C GLY A 107 -20.77 5.49 -14.45
N VAL A 108 -20.46 6.38 -15.41
CA VAL A 108 -20.59 6.11 -16.84
C VAL A 108 -19.23 5.79 -17.44
N GLN A 109 -19.13 4.79 -18.32
CA GLN A 109 -17.89 4.49 -19.03
C GLN A 109 -17.57 5.62 -20.00
N GLN A 110 -16.49 6.38 -19.77
CA GLN A 110 -16.11 7.50 -20.63
C GLN A 110 -14.62 7.81 -20.51
N GLU A 111 -13.95 8.00 -21.66
CA GLU A 111 -12.58 8.50 -21.71
C GLU A 111 -12.60 10.02 -21.46
N SER A 112 -12.43 10.43 -20.21
CA SER A 112 -12.28 11.85 -19.87
C SER A 112 -10.88 12.12 -19.34
N SER A 113 -10.13 12.98 -20.04
CA SER A 113 -8.82 13.48 -19.60
C SER A 113 -8.90 14.52 -18.49
N THR A 114 -10.11 14.96 -18.10
CA THR A 114 -10.32 16.09 -17.18
C THR A 114 -11.11 15.73 -15.91
N GLY A 115 -11.59 14.49 -15.79
CA GLY A 115 -12.50 14.03 -14.72
C GLY A 115 -11.94 12.99 -13.75
N TYR A 116 -10.62 12.95 -13.50
CA TYR A 116 -9.94 11.82 -12.82
C TYR A 116 -10.42 11.50 -11.39
N TYR A 117 -11.08 12.43 -10.71
CA TYR A 117 -11.66 12.22 -9.38
C TYR A 117 -13.02 11.52 -9.40
N ALA A 118 -13.63 11.35 -10.58
CA ALA A 118 -15.05 11.03 -10.69
C ALA A 118 -15.39 9.55 -10.46
N THR A 119 -14.40 8.69 -10.22
CA THR A 119 -14.62 7.26 -9.99
C THR A 119 -14.11 6.72 -8.68
N ASN A 120 -13.11 7.35 -8.05
CA ASN A 120 -12.41 6.80 -6.88
C ASN A 120 -11.75 5.41 -7.12
N GLY A 121 -11.58 5.00 -8.39
CA GLY A 121 -11.10 3.65 -8.74
C GLY A 121 -11.25 3.29 -10.21
N ARG A 122 -10.95 2.03 -10.54
CA ARG A 122 -11.13 1.45 -11.87
C ARG A 122 -11.72 0.05 -11.83
N LEU A 123 -12.54 -0.29 -12.80
CA LEU A 123 -13.06 -1.64 -12.98
C LEU A 123 -12.10 -2.43 -13.90
N TYR A 124 -11.49 -3.48 -13.39
CA TYR A 124 -10.68 -4.40 -14.19
C TYR A 124 -11.57 -5.44 -14.87
N ALA A 125 -11.44 -5.57 -16.18
CA ALA A 125 -12.11 -6.56 -17.04
C ALA A 125 -13.63 -6.65 -16.86
N GLN A 126 -14.29 -5.58 -16.41
CA GLN A 126 -15.70 -5.59 -15.98
C GLN A 126 -16.03 -6.58 -14.83
N LEU A 127 -15.03 -7.09 -14.12
CA LEU A 127 -15.17 -8.11 -13.08
C LEU A 127 -14.96 -7.57 -11.67
N THR A 128 -13.92 -6.76 -11.46
CA THR A 128 -13.53 -6.34 -10.11
C THR A 128 -13.08 -4.90 -10.03
N TRP A 129 -13.50 -4.22 -8.98
CA TRP A 129 -13.14 -2.83 -8.73
C TRP A 129 -11.81 -2.70 -8.00
N PHE A 130 -10.98 -1.76 -8.43
CA PHE A 130 -9.70 -1.37 -7.85
C PHE A 130 -9.75 0.09 -7.37
N PRO A 131 -9.67 0.36 -6.06
CA PRO A 131 -9.70 1.73 -5.56
C PRO A 131 -8.45 2.53 -5.95
N ILE A 132 -8.60 3.83 -6.16
CA ILE A 132 -7.50 4.81 -6.23
C ILE A 132 -7.38 5.46 -4.83
N SER A 133 -6.94 4.66 -3.85
CA SER A 133 -6.96 5.00 -2.43
C SER A 133 -5.79 5.87 -1.94
N GLY A 134 -4.88 6.27 -2.81
CA GLY A 134 -3.64 6.93 -2.38
C GLY A 134 -2.62 5.95 -1.82
N CYS A 135 -1.71 6.47 -1.00
CA CYS A 135 -0.74 5.71 -0.23
C CYS A 135 -0.31 6.49 1.01
N ARG A 136 0.52 5.86 1.85
CA ARG A 136 1.23 6.51 2.95
C ARG A 136 2.73 6.52 2.65
N PRO A 137 3.36 7.67 2.35
CA PRO A 137 4.78 7.72 2.04
C PRO A 137 5.63 7.27 3.22
N SER A 138 6.75 6.60 2.93
CA SER A 138 7.67 6.07 3.95
C SER A 138 8.26 7.12 4.88
N ILE A 139 8.28 8.39 4.48
CA ILE A 139 8.92 9.49 5.21
C ILE A 139 7.99 10.19 6.20
N SER A 140 6.67 10.11 5.99
CA SER A 140 5.68 10.85 6.81
C SER A 140 4.60 9.95 7.39
N GLY A 141 4.31 8.81 6.75
CA GLY A 141 3.20 7.92 7.11
C GLY A 141 1.80 8.52 6.86
N LEU A 142 1.69 9.82 6.55
CA LEU A 142 0.42 10.48 6.30
C LEU A 142 -0.19 10.03 4.98
N VAL A 143 -1.51 9.96 4.89
CA VAL A 143 -2.19 9.65 3.63
C VAL A 143 -1.92 10.74 2.60
N SER A 144 -1.54 10.33 1.39
CA SER A 144 -1.35 11.21 0.23
C SER A 144 -1.97 10.62 -1.03
N GLU A 145 -2.17 11.44 -2.05
CA GLU A 145 -2.56 11.02 -3.40
C GLU A 145 -3.93 10.32 -3.55
N CYS A 146 -4.80 10.40 -2.54
CA CYS A 146 -6.18 9.92 -2.64
C CYS A 146 -6.89 10.50 -3.87
N GLY A 147 -7.52 9.62 -4.66
CA GLY A 147 -8.22 10.00 -5.89
C GLY A 147 -7.30 10.35 -7.07
N LYS A 148 -5.98 10.32 -6.90
CA LYS A 148 -4.99 10.56 -7.99
C LYS A 148 -4.28 9.29 -8.42
N THR A 149 -3.75 8.55 -7.46
CA THR A 149 -3.04 7.28 -7.70
C THR A 149 -3.25 6.33 -6.53
N CYS A 150 -3.07 5.03 -6.77
CA CYS A 150 -2.91 4.02 -5.74
C CYS A 150 -1.72 3.15 -6.07
N TYR A 151 -0.97 2.80 -5.05
CA TYR A 151 0.11 1.84 -5.15
C TYR A 151 -0.31 0.58 -4.40
N TYR A 152 -0.12 -0.57 -5.02
CA TYR A 152 -0.41 -1.87 -4.45
C TYR A 152 0.88 -2.61 -4.18
N TRP A 153 0.97 -3.22 -3.01
CA TRP A 153 2.05 -4.12 -2.67
C TRP A 153 2.11 -5.29 -3.65
N THR A 154 3.32 -5.60 -4.12
CA THR A 154 3.64 -6.91 -4.69
C THR A 154 4.50 -7.69 -3.72
N ALA A 155 4.54 -9.01 -3.91
CA ALA A 155 5.44 -9.86 -3.17
C ALA A 155 6.85 -9.95 -3.77
N THR A 156 7.16 -9.18 -4.82
CA THR A 156 8.46 -9.20 -5.48
C THR A 156 9.44 -8.21 -4.82
N PRO A 157 10.48 -8.68 -4.10
CA PRO A 157 11.49 -7.81 -3.52
C PRO A 157 12.40 -7.20 -4.61
N LEU A 158 13.01 -6.06 -4.32
CA LEU A 158 13.99 -5.42 -5.20
C LEU A 158 15.07 -4.70 -4.38
N ASP A 159 16.20 -5.36 -4.11
CA ASP A 159 17.30 -4.83 -3.29
C ASP A 159 16.77 -4.20 -1.98
N ASN A 160 17.18 -2.95 -1.69
CA ASN A 160 16.71 -2.15 -0.55
C ASN A 160 15.24 -1.68 -0.66
N ASN A 161 14.61 -1.88 -1.81
CA ASN A 161 13.25 -1.46 -2.13
C ASN A 161 12.35 -2.69 -2.37
N SER A 162 11.18 -2.44 -2.93
CA SER A 162 10.23 -3.43 -3.41
C SER A 162 9.66 -2.99 -4.75
N LYS A 163 9.14 -3.96 -5.51
CA LYS A 163 8.25 -3.65 -6.62
C LYS A 163 6.83 -3.38 -6.13
N TYR A 164 6.11 -2.54 -6.85
CA TYR A 164 4.73 -2.19 -6.58
C TYR A 164 3.94 -2.09 -7.90
N PHE A 165 2.64 -2.32 -7.84
CA PHE A 165 1.74 -2.01 -8.94
C PHE A 165 1.15 -0.62 -8.72
N ALA A 166 1.37 0.29 -9.66
CA ALA A 166 0.79 1.64 -9.65
C ALA A 166 -0.44 1.69 -10.55
N LEU A 167 -1.52 2.22 -10.00
CA LEU A 167 -2.76 2.51 -10.71
C LEU A 167 -3.06 3.99 -10.58
N THR A 168 -2.83 4.75 -11.65
CA THR A 168 -3.24 6.16 -11.74
C THR A 168 -4.62 6.27 -12.39
N PHE A 169 -5.02 7.47 -12.79
CA PHE A 169 -6.27 7.69 -13.53
C PHE A 169 -6.18 7.27 -15.01
N ASN A 170 -5.02 7.34 -15.67
CA ASN A 170 -4.84 6.99 -17.08
C ASN A 170 -3.76 5.94 -17.38
N LYS A 171 -3.03 5.48 -16.37
CA LYS A 171 -1.97 4.48 -16.52
C LYS A 171 -2.04 3.41 -15.44
N ALA A 172 -1.67 2.19 -15.81
CA ALA A 172 -1.29 1.13 -14.91
C ALA A 172 0.17 0.77 -15.24
N ASN A 173 1.01 0.55 -14.22
CA ASN A 173 2.40 0.16 -14.43
C ASN A 173 2.95 -0.63 -13.24
N ILE A 174 3.95 -1.45 -13.51
CA ILE A 174 4.85 -1.93 -12.46
C ILE A 174 5.90 -0.86 -12.22
N GLY A 175 6.07 -0.51 -10.95
CA GLY A 175 7.08 0.43 -10.50
C GLY A 175 8.16 -0.29 -9.72
N GLU A 176 9.37 0.23 -9.87
CA GLU A 176 10.55 -0.17 -9.11
C GLU A 176 10.85 0.92 -8.08
N GLY A 177 11.54 0.56 -6.99
CA GLY A 177 11.93 1.55 -5.97
C GLY A 177 10.83 1.87 -4.96
N GLY A 178 9.85 0.99 -4.74
CA GLY A 178 8.87 1.17 -3.66
C GLY A 178 9.57 1.06 -2.31
N HIS A 179 9.56 2.15 -1.53
CA HIS A 179 10.14 2.15 -0.20
C HIS A 179 9.37 1.18 0.70
N ARG A 180 10.09 0.31 1.41
CA ARG A 180 9.51 -0.77 2.20
C ARG A 180 8.58 -0.27 3.31
N ALA A 181 8.89 0.88 3.91
CA ALA A 181 8.04 1.53 4.91
C ALA A 181 6.84 2.30 4.33
N GLY A 182 6.58 2.23 3.02
CA GLY A 182 5.37 2.80 2.44
C GLY A 182 4.11 2.03 2.85
N GLY A 183 3.05 2.72 3.25
CA GLY A 183 1.73 2.09 3.39
C GLY A 183 1.04 2.01 2.04
N LEU A 184 1.20 0.88 1.35
CA LEU A 184 0.57 0.60 0.06
C LEU A 184 -0.65 -0.32 0.25
N SER A 185 -1.59 -0.29 -0.68
CA SER A 185 -2.78 -1.14 -0.66
C SER A 185 -2.41 -2.61 -0.88
N VAL A 186 -3.14 -3.52 -0.26
CA VAL A 186 -2.98 -4.97 -0.43
C VAL A 186 -4.15 -5.48 -1.28
N ARG A 187 -3.85 -6.30 -2.29
CA ARG A 187 -4.86 -7.11 -2.96
C ARG A 187 -4.35 -8.54 -3.09
N CYS A 188 -5.09 -9.45 -2.48
CA CYS A 188 -4.70 -10.84 -2.39
C CYS A 188 -5.13 -11.61 -3.64
N VAL A 189 -4.35 -12.64 -3.99
CA VAL A 189 -4.69 -13.67 -4.97
C VAL A 189 -4.76 -15.03 -4.28
N GLN A 190 -5.53 -15.95 -4.85
CA GLN A 190 -5.63 -17.29 -4.30
C GLN A 190 -4.25 -17.98 -4.36
N GLU A 191 -3.91 -18.74 -3.32
CA GLU A 191 -2.66 -19.52 -3.24
C GLU A 191 -2.57 -20.58 -4.34
#